data_AF-A0A0W1AZ86-F1
#
_entry.id   AF-A0A0W1AZ86-F1
#
_cell.length_a   1.000
_cell.length_b   1.000
_cell.length_c   1.000
_cell.angle_alpha   90.00
_cell.angle_beta   90.00
_cell.angle_gamma   90.00
#
_symmetry.space_group_name_H-M   'P 1'
#
loop_
_entity.id
_entity.type
_entity.pdbx_description
1 polymer ?
#
loop_
_entity_poly.entity_id
_entity_poly.type
_entity_poly.pdbx_seq_one_letter_code
_entity_poly.pdbx_strand_id
1 'polypeptide(L)'
;MNRIPSITDAELEIVRVLWLNPDCYSSEVVQQMTDRMGWSSNTTRTLLSRLVQKEAAGVKLEQSSRRKQLFYPRFSEQEYQRSETTSFMEKMYGGSIMPMLANFLQDKKLNRQEIEDLKTLFDNNGRIGELEKRESE
;
A
#
# COMPACT_ATOMS: atom_id res chain seq x y z
N MET A 1 -10.63 7.70 11.20
CA MET A 1 -9.52 7.06 10.46
C MET A 1 -10.03 6.69 9.09
N ASN A 2 -9.44 7.20 8.02
CA ASN A 2 -9.89 6.90 6.66
C ASN A 2 -9.43 5.46 6.33
N ARG A 3 -10.38 4.53 6.19
CA ARG A 3 -10.08 3.14 5.85
C ARG A 3 -9.62 3.11 4.39
N ILE A 4 -8.48 2.47 4.13
CA ILE A 4 -8.00 2.29 2.76
C ILE A 4 -9.02 1.43 2.01
N PRO A 5 -9.54 1.88 0.86
CA PRO A 5 -10.50 1.13 0.09
C PRO A 5 -9.87 -0.15 -0.47
N SER A 6 -10.68 -1.15 -0.78
CA SER A 6 -10.19 -2.37 -1.43
C SER A 6 -9.70 -2.06 -2.85
N ILE A 7 -8.41 -2.32 -3.08
CA ILE A 7 -7.70 -2.12 -4.35
C ILE A 7 -7.44 -3.48 -4.99
N THR A 8 -7.85 -3.65 -6.24
CA THR A 8 -7.51 -4.83 -7.05
C THR A 8 -6.08 -4.73 -7.58
N ASP A 9 -5.48 -5.86 -7.97
CA ASP A 9 -4.11 -5.87 -8.52
C ASP A 9 -3.92 -4.92 -9.71
N ALA A 10 -4.92 -4.85 -10.61
CA ALA A 10 -4.88 -3.92 -11.74
C ALA A 10 -4.98 -2.46 -11.32
N GLU A 11 -5.80 -2.15 -10.31
CA GLU A 11 -5.88 -0.80 -9.75
C GLU A 11 -4.58 -0.42 -9.01
N LEU A 12 -3.94 -1.38 -8.35
CA LEU A 12 -2.69 -1.17 -7.62
C LEU A 12 -1.55 -0.73 -8.56
N GLU A 13 -1.49 -1.25 -9.79
CA GLU A 13 -0.49 -0.80 -10.76
C GLU A 13 -0.61 0.70 -11.10
N ILE A 14 -1.84 1.22 -11.17
CA ILE A 14 -2.08 2.65 -11.37
C ILE A 14 -1.71 3.43 -10.11
N VAL A 15 -2.10 2.94 -8.93
CA VAL A 15 -1.74 3.61 -7.66
C VAL A 15 -0.22 3.69 -7.49
N ARG A 16 0.53 2.67 -7.89
CA ARG A 16 2.00 2.70 -7.92
C ARG A 16 2.55 3.80 -8.83
N VAL A 17 1.95 4.02 -10.00
CA VAL A 17 2.33 5.15 -10.86
C VAL A 17 2.06 6.48 -10.15
N LEU A 18 0.92 6.61 -9.48
CA LEU A 18 0.57 7.82 -8.75
C LEU A 18 1.46 8.08 -7.52
N TRP A 19 1.98 7.04 -6.88
CA TRP A 19 2.99 7.18 -5.81
C TRP A 19 4.33 7.68 -6.32
N LEU A 20 4.77 7.15 -7.46
CA LEU A 20 6.04 7.56 -8.08
C LEU A 20 5.97 8.96 -8.68
N ASN A 21 4.83 9.30 -9.31
CA ASN A 21 4.59 10.56 -9.97
C ASN A 21 3.28 11.17 -9.47
N PRO A 22 3.26 11.77 -8.26
CA PRO A 22 2.09 12.45 -7.77
C PRO A 22 1.76 13.65 -8.66
N ASP A 23 0.48 14.00 -8.74
CA ASP A 23 -0.02 15.11 -9.55
C ASP A 23 0.28 14.96 -11.05
N CYS A 24 0.10 13.77 -11.61
CA CYS A 24 0.28 13.52 -13.05
C CYS A 24 -1.04 13.59 -13.82
N TYR A 25 -0.98 13.87 -15.12
CA TYR A 25 -2.16 13.83 -15.99
C TYR A 25 -2.58 12.39 -16.32
N SER A 26 -3.86 12.20 -16.64
CA SER A 26 -4.35 10.90 -17.12
C SER A 26 -3.61 10.39 -18.36
N SER A 27 -3.11 11.27 -19.23
CA SER A 27 -2.31 10.88 -20.40
C SER A 27 -0.98 10.25 -20.03
N GLU A 28 -0.35 10.71 -18.94
CA GLU A 28 0.93 10.18 -18.47
C GLU A 28 0.74 8.79 -17.86
N VAL A 29 -0.32 8.62 -17.07
CA VAL A 29 -0.70 7.30 -16.54
C VAL A 29 -1.03 6.34 -17.67
N VAL A 30 -1.79 6.79 -18.69
CA VAL A 30 -2.10 6.00 -19.89
C VAL A 30 -0.82 5.54 -20.57
N GLN A 31 0.12 6.45 -20.83
CA GLN A 31 1.38 6.11 -21.48
C GLN A 31 2.16 5.04 -20.69
N GLN A 32 2.33 5.24 -19.38
CA GLN A 32 3.05 4.28 -18.53
C GLN A 32 2.37 2.91 -18.48
N MET A 33 1.03 2.87 -18.45
CA MET A 33 0.29 1.61 -18.42
C MET A 33 0.28 0.91 -19.78
N THR A 34 0.29 1.65 -20.89
CA THR A 34 0.48 1.07 -22.22
C THR A 34 1.87 0.46 -22.33
N ASP A 35 2.92 1.15 -21.87
CA ASP A 35 4.30 0.67 -21.99
C ASP A 35 4.60 -0.52 -21.06
N ARG A 36 4.09 -0.51 -19.82
CA ARG A 36 4.37 -1.55 -18.82
C ARG A 36 3.44 -2.76 -18.90
N MET A 37 2.15 -2.51 -19.16
CA MET A 37 1.09 -3.54 -19.05
C MET A 37 0.40 -3.83 -20.38
N GLY A 38 0.69 -3.08 -21.46
CA GLY A 38 0.03 -3.23 -22.75
C GLY A 38 -1.44 -2.80 -22.75
N TRP A 39 -1.87 -1.99 -21.77
CA TRP A 39 -3.27 -1.61 -21.64
C TRP A 39 -3.70 -0.56 -22.66
N SER A 40 -4.96 -0.67 -23.09
CA SER A 40 -5.60 0.36 -23.90
C SER A 40 -5.83 1.63 -23.07
N SER A 41 -5.84 2.79 -23.72
CA SER A 41 -6.10 4.06 -23.03
C SER A 41 -7.47 4.09 -22.34
N ASN A 42 -8.46 3.37 -22.86
CA ASN A 42 -9.78 3.25 -22.22
C ASN A 42 -9.70 2.45 -20.93
N THR A 43 -8.99 1.32 -20.92
CA THR A 43 -8.80 0.49 -19.72
C THR A 43 -8.20 1.31 -18.59
N THR A 44 -7.10 2.02 -18.86
CA THR A 44 -6.44 2.85 -17.84
C THR A 44 -7.35 3.98 -17.34
N ARG A 45 -8.08 4.66 -18.22
CA ARG A 45 -9.03 5.71 -17.81
C ARG A 45 -10.17 5.16 -16.96
N THR A 46 -10.74 4.00 -17.32
CA THR A 46 -11.78 3.35 -16.52
C THR A 46 -11.28 2.99 -15.14
N LEU A 47 -10.07 2.43 -15.02
CA LEU A 47 -9.47 2.10 -13.74
C LEU A 47 -9.14 3.36 -12.91
N LEU A 48 -8.63 4.43 -13.53
CA LEU A 48 -8.46 5.73 -12.86
C LEU A 48 -9.79 6.27 -12.32
N SER A 49 -10.86 6.26 -13.11
CA SER A 49 -12.19 6.69 -12.65
C SER A 49 -12.70 5.86 -11.49
N ARG A 50 -12.50 4.53 -11.51
CA ARG A 50 -12.85 3.64 -10.39
C ARG A 50 -12.04 3.96 -9.13
N LEU A 51 -10.74 4.21 -9.26
CA LEU A 51 -9.89 4.62 -8.15
C LEU A 51 -10.36 5.93 -7.51
N VAL A 52 -10.81 6.89 -8.31
CA VAL A 52 -11.39 8.14 -7.80
C VAL A 52 -12.72 7.89 -7.09
N GLN A 53 -13.59 7.05 -7.66
CA GLN A 53 -14.86 6.67 -7.02
C GLN A 53 -14.66 5.94 -5.69
N LYS A 54 -13.60 5.14 -5.57
CA LYS A 54 -13.22 4.44 -4.34
C LYS A 54 -12.54 5.34 -3.31
N GLU A 55 -12.31 6.62 -3.63
CA GLU A 55 -11.48 7.53 -2.84
C GLU A 55 -10.03 7.06 -2.66
N ALA A 56 -9.52 6.24 -3.59
CA ALA A 56 -8.12 5.82 -3.60
C ALA A 56 -7.22 6.84 -4.31
N ALA A 57 -7.76 7.52 -5.31
CA ALA A 57 -7.13 8.62 -6.01
C ALA A 57 -7.97 9.89 -5.89
N GLY A 58 -7.30 11.04 -5.85
CA GLY A 58 -7.91 12.36 -5.93
C GLY A 58 -7.72 12.97 -7.31
N VAL A 59 -8.56 13.95 -7.62
CA VAL A 59 -8.45 14.76 -8.85
C VAL A 59 -8.44 16.22 -8.47
N LYS A 60 -7.46 16.96 -8.98
CA LYS A 60 -7.43 18.42 -8.90
C LYS A 60 -7.36 19.03 -10.29
N LEU A 61 -7.97 20.19 -10.45
CA LEU A 61 -7.87 20.96 -11.70
C LEU A 61 -6.55 21.70 -11.73
N GLU A 62 -5.90 21.67 -12.88
CA GLU A 62 -4.71 22.48 -13.11
C GLU A 62 -5.07 23.97 -13.14
N GLN A 63 -4.32 24.80 -12.39
CA GLN A 63 -4.59 26.23 -12.28
C GLN A 63 -4.49 26.97 -13.63
N SER A 64 -3.57 26.54 -14.49
CA SER A 64 -3.32 27.13 -15.81
C SER A 64 -4.33 26.67 -16.88
N SER A 65 -5.10 25.60 -16.62
CA SER A 65 -6.10 25.10 -17.55
C SER A 65 -7.21 24.35 -16.83
N ARG A 66 -8.42 24.94 -16.77
CA ARG A 66 -9.62 24.29 -16.18
C ARG A 66 -10.05 23.00 -16.88
N ARG A 67 -9.43 22.62 -18.01
CA ARG A 67 -9.73 21.38 -18.74
C ARG A 67 -8.78 20.23 -18.40
N LYS A 68 -7.65 20.50 -17.74
CA LYS A 68 -6.65 19.47 -17.44
C LYS A 68 -6.80 19.03 -15.97
N GLN A 69 -6.94 17.74 -15.79
CA GLN A 69 -7.10 17.08 -14.50
C GLN A 69 -5.79 16.39 -14.12
N LEU A 70 -5.31 16.70 -12.92
CA LEU A 70 -4.18 16.04 -12.28
C LEU A 70 -4.69 15.02 -11.28
N PHE A 71 -4.10 13.83 -11.30
CA PHE A 71 -4.43 12.71 -10.44
C PHE A 71 -3.34 12.54 -9.39
N TYR A 72 -3.74 12.24 -8.16
CA TYR A 72 -2.82 12.03 -7.04
C TYR A 72 -3.33 10.93 -6.11
N PRO A 73 -2.44 10.21 -5.40
CA PRO A 73 -2.87 9.16 -4.48
C PRO A 73 -3.45 9.78 -3.20
N ARG A 74 -4.49 9.15 -2.61
CA ARG A 74 -5.08 9.62 -1.33
C ARG A 74 -4.50 8.96 -0.08
N PHE A 75 -3.59 8.01 -0.26
CA PHE A 75 -2.83 7.34 0.77
C PHE A 75 -1.42 7.06 0.24
N SER A 76 -0.45 6.98 1.15
CA SER A 76 0.93 6.60 0.83
C SER A 76 1.06 5.09 0.64
N GLU A 77 2.16 4.69 -0.01
CA GLU A 77 2.52 3.27 -0.15
C GLU A 77 2.65 2.59 1.22
N GLN A 78 3.24 3.27 2.20
CA GLN A 78 3.43 2.73 3.54
C GLN A 78 2.10 2.48 4.27
N GLU A 79 1.14 3.40 4.13
CA GLU A 79 -0.21 3.23 4.68
C GLU A 79 -0.93 2.04 4.05
N TYR A 80 -0.83 1.90 2.72
CA TYR A 80 -1.39 0.75 1.99
C TYR A 80 -0.78 -0.57 2.43
N GLN A 81 0.55 -0.66 2.45
CA GLN A 81 1.28 -1.86 2.87
C GLN A 81 0.91 -2.26 4.31
N ARG A 82 0.80 -1.29 5.22
CA ARG A 82 0.38 -1.56 6.61
C ARG A 82 -1.05 -2.10 6.67
N SER A 83 -1.98 -1.49 5.96
CA SER A 83 -3.39 -1.93 5.93
C SER A 83 -3.55 -3.32 5.32
N GLU A 84 -2.86 -3.60 4.21
CA GLU A 84 -2.86 -4.91 3.57
C GLU A 84 -2.20 -5.97 4.44
N THR A 85 -1.08 -5.65 5.09
CA THR A 85 -0.39 -6.58 6.01
C THR A 85 -1.28 -6.96 7.18
N THR A 86 -1.96 -5.98 7.82
CA THR A 86 -2.90 -6.26 8.90
C THR A 86 -4.06 -7.14 8.41
N SER A 87 -4.65 -6.81 7.27
CA SER A 87 -5.77 -7.57 6.70
C SER A 87 -5.36 -8.99 6.32
N PHE A 88 -4.16 -9.17 5.76
CA PHE A 88 -3.56 -10.46 5.45
C PHE A 88 -3.32 -11.28 6.72
N MET A 89 -2.75 -10.67 7.75
CA MET A 89 -2.48 -11.32 9.04
C MET A 89 -3.77 -11.79 9.72
N GLU A 90 -4.80 -10.96 9.73
CA GLU A 90 -6.13 -11.33 10.25
C GLU A 90 -6.72 -12.50 9.47
N LYS A 91 -6.70 -12.42 8.13
CA LYS A 91 -7.34 -13.42 7.27
C LYS A 91 -6.63 -14.77 7.25
N MET A 92 -5.30 -14.80 7.27
CA MET A 92 -4.51 -16.02 7.08
C MET A 92 -4.03 -16.63 8.41
N TYR A 93 -3.80 -15.80 9.43
CA TYR A 93 -3.17 -16.22 10.69
C TYR A 93 -3.97 -15.80 11.93
N GLY A 94 -5.21 -15.31 11.76
CA GLY A 94 -6.07 -14.89 12.87
C GLY A 94 -5.47 -13.74 13.68
N GLY A 95 -4.60 -12.92 13.07
CA GLY A 95 -3.91 -11.82 13.73
C GLY A 95 -2.68 -12.23 14.55
N SER A 96 -2.32 -13.52 14.60
CA SER A 96 -1.15 -13.99 15.35
C SER A 96 0.10 -14.03 14.48
N ILE A 97 1.16 -13.35 14.93
CA ILE A 97 2.45 -13.31 14.23
C ILE A 97 3.25 -14.62 14.36
N MET A 98 3.06 -15.36 15.46
CA MET A 98 3.86 -16.55 15.75
C MET A 98 3.68 -17.67 14.72
N PRO A 99 2.44 -18.05 14.31
CA PRO A 99 2.23 -19.05 13.26
C PRO A 99 2.79 -18.62 11.89
N MET A 100 2.70 -17.33 11.56
CA MET A 100 3.28 -16.79 10.33
C MET A 100 4.80 -16.98 10.31
N LEU A 101 5.48 -16.58 11.39
CA LEU A 101 6.93 -16.73 11.51
C LEU A 101 7.34 -18.21 11.51
N ALA A 102 6.61 -19.07 12.23
CA ALA A 102 6.87 -20.51 12.23
C ALA A 102 6.82 -21.10 10.82
N ASN A 103 5.78 -20.77 10.04
CA ASN A 103 5.66 -21.21 8.64
C ASN A 103 6.77 -20.63 7.75
N PHE A 104 7.12 -19.36 7.91
CA PHE A 104 8.17 -18.72 7.11
C PHE A 104 9.57 -19.31 7.38
N LEU A 105 9.83 -19.70 8.62
CA LEU A 105 11.11 -20.27 9.06
C LEU A 105 11.21 -21.78 8.81
N GLN A 106 10.10 -22.46 8.51
CA GLN A 106 10.11 -23.90 8.24
C GLN A 106 11.00 -24.25 7.03
N ASP A 107 10.99 -23.41 5.98
CA ASP A 107 11.75 -23.63 4.75
C ASP A 107 13.02 -22.76 4.64
N LYS A 108 13.24 -21.84 5.58
CA LYS A 108 14.40 -20.93 5.57
C LYS A 108 15.29 -21.13 6.79
N LYS A 109 16.56 -21.47 6.54
CA LYS A 109 17.60 -21.42 7.57
C LYS A 109 18.11 -20.00 7.70
N LEU A 110 17.81 -19.37 8.83
CA LEU A 110 18.44 -18.10 9.19
C LEU A 110 19.88 -18.36 9.65
N ASN A 111 20.79 -17.49 9.22
CA ASN A 111 22.13 -17.46 9.75
C ASN A 111 22.16 -16.70 11.09
N ARG A 112 23.29 -16.78 11.81
CA ARG A 112 23.43 -16.16 13.14
C ARG A 112 23.22 -14.64 13.12
N GLN A 113 23.63 -13.94 12.06
CA GLN A 113 23.45 -12.50 11.93
C GLN A 113 21.97 -12.15 11.76
N GLU A 114 21.25 -12.87 10.89
CA GLU A 114 19.81 -12.66 10.68
C GLU A 114 18.99 -12.90 11.96
N ILE A 115 19.41 -13.85 12.81
CA ILE A 115 18.79 -14.08 14.12
C ILE A 115 19.03 -12.90 15.07
N GLU A 116 20.24 -12.35 15.12
CA GLU A 116 20.55 -11.18 15.95
C GLU A 116 19.83 -9.92 15.47
N ASP A 117 19.73 -9.71 14.15
CA ASP A 117 18.99 -8.60 13.57
C ASP A 117 17.49 -8.71 13.93
N LEU A 118 16.91 -9.92 13.86
CA LEU A 118 15.53 -10.16 14.28
C LEU A 118 15.30 -9.90 15.78
N LYS A 119 16.21 -10.37 16.64
CA LYS A 119 16.14 -10.07 18.09
C LYS A 119 16.15 -8.57 18.34
N THR A 120 17.06 -7.85 17.68
CA THR A 120 17.17 -6.39 17.80
C THR A 120 15.89 -5.69 17.37
N LEU A 121 15.25 -6.16 16.29
CA LEU A 121 13.95 -5.65 15.84
C LEU A 121 12.84 -5.89 16.88
N PHE A 122 12.81 -7.07 17.51
CA PHE A 122 11.83 -7.39 18.56
C PHE A 122 12.05 -6.58 19.83
N ASP A 123 13.29 -6.38 20.27
CA ASP A 123 13.60 -5.61 21.49
C ASP A 123 13.23 -4.13 21.33
N ASN A 124 13.42 -3.57 20.13
CA ASN A 124 13.04 -2.20 19.81
C ASN A 124 11.51 -2.01 19.73
N ASN A 125 10.78 -2.99 19.20
CA ASN A 125 9.32 -2.93 19.09
C ASN A 125 8.57 -3.44 20.35
N GLY A 126 9.20 -4.27 21.17
CA GLY A 126 8.63 -4.84 22.40
C GLY A 126 8.30 -3.82 23.48
N ARG A 127 8.92 -2.63 23.42
CA ARG A 127 8.62 -1.51 24.33
C ARG A 127 7.26 -0.85 24.08
N ILE A 128 6.64 -1.05 22.91
CA ILE A 128 5.33 -0.45 22.60
C ILE A 128 4.19 -1.22 23.29
N GLY A 129 4.31 -2.54 23.48
CA GLY A 129 3.28 -3.35 24.14
C GLY A 129 3.25 -3.25 25.68
N GLU A 130 4.32 -2.78 26.31
CA GLU A 130 4.36 -2.58 27.78
C GLU A 130 3.87 -1.20 28.22
N LEU A 131 3.87 -0.20 27.33
CA LEU A 131 3.42 1.16 27.65
C LEU A 131 1.89 1.28 27.69
N GLU A 132 1.15 0.53 26.87
CA GLU A 132 -0.32 0.56 26.87
C GLU A 132 -0.96 -0.08 28.12
N LYS A 133 -0.21 -0.85 28.92
CA LYS A 133 -0.70 -1.45 30.17
C LYS A 133 -0.50 -0.59 31.42
N ARG A 134 0.22 0.54 31.34
CA ARG A 134 0.57 1.35 32.52
C ARG A 134 -0.25 2.63 32.70
N GLU A 135 -1.19 2.95 31.81
CA GLU A 135 -2.04 4.15 31.91
C GLU A 135 -3.49 3.84 32.34
N SER A 136 -3.76 2.69 32.96
CA SER A 136 -5.12 2.31 33.41
C SER A 136 -5.20 1.78 34.85
N GLU A 137 -4.22 2.10 35.70
CA GLU A 137 -4.29 1.87 37.15
C GLU A 137 -4.31 3.19 37.94
#